data_AF-A5MYP4-F1
#
_entry.id   AF-A5MYP4-F1
#
_cell.length_a   1.000
_cell.length_b   1.000
_cell.length_c   1.000
_cell.angle_alpha   90.00
_cell.angle_beta   90.00
_cell.angle_gamma   90.00
#
_symmetry.space_group_name_H-M   'P 1'
#
loop_
_entity.id
_entity.type
_entity.pdbx_description
1 polymer ?
#
loop_
_entity_poly.entity_id
_entity_poly.type
_entity_poly.pdbx_seq_one_letter_code
_entity_poly.pdbx_strand_id
1 'polypeptide(L)'
;MNANEAFKVLGMEKKFPISEEQLSKAYRAKAKEVHPDITGKDEEMKKVNEAHEWLKNNLAKVNKANTPNEANTKNESGNNLNILDIAADDFVKRYEMAFTREMKRKTIYDFLNTVDKIKLFRNVK
;
A
#
# COMPACT_ATOMS: atom_id res chain seq x y z
N MET A 1 27.97 -7.90 7.98
CA MET A 1 27.04 -6.92 8.57
C MET A 1 25.69 -7.60 8.80
N ASN A 2 25.11 -7.45 9.98
CA ASN A 2 23.81 -8.04 10.35
C ASN A 2 22.69 -6.99 10.37
N ALA A 3 21.41 -7.43 10.28
CA ALA A 3 20.26 -6.52 10.30
C ALA A 3 20.23 -5.60 11.54
N ASN A 4 20.47 -6.17 12.73
CA ASN A 4 20.51 -5.41 13.98
C ASN A 4 21.64 -4.36 14.00
N GLU A 5 22.78 -4.66 13.39
CA GLU A 5 23.91 -3.73 13.31
C GLU A 5 23.60 -2.59 12.33
N ALA A 6 23.02 -2.91 11.17
CA ALA A 6 22.62 -1.92 10.19
C ALA A 6 21.59 -0.92 10.73
N PHE A 7 20.60 -1.39 11.51
CA PHE A 7 19.65 -0.51 12.18
C PHE A 7 20.30 0.40 13.22
N LYS A 8 21.22 -0.13 14.03
CA LYS A 8 21.98 0.66 15.01
C LYS A 8 22.82 1.73 14.33
N VAL A 9 23.53 1.38 13.25
CA VAL A 9 24.36 2.32 12.50
C VAL A 9 23.54 3.46 11.90
N LEU A 10 22.37 3.15 11.34
CA LEU A 10 21.44 4.15 10.80
C LEU A 10 20.65 4.90 11.88
N GLY A 11 20.78 4.53 13.15
CA GLY A 11 20.03 5.15 14.25
C GLY A 11 18.52 4.96 14.15
N MET A 12 18.07 3.90 13.46
CA MET A 12 16.65 3.61 13.29
C MET A 12 16.15 2.67 14.38
N GLU A 13 14.96 2.97 14.90
CA GLU A 13 14.20 2.01 15.70
C GLU A 13 13.72 0.86 14.82
N LYS A 14 13.70 -0.36 15.38
CA LYS A 14 13.26 -1.59 14.69
C LYS A 14 11.73 -1.64 14.56
N LYS A 15 11.13 -0.66 13.89
CA LYS A 15 9.71 -0.63 13.57
C LYS A 15 9.48 -1.32 12.22
N PHE A 16 8.95 -2.53 12.26
CA PHE A 16 8.58 -3.31 11.08
C PHE A 16 7.10 -3.11 10.75
N PRO A 17 6.69 -3.11 9.47
CA PRO A 17 7.51 -3.21 8.26
C PRO A 17 8.23 -1.89 7.91
N ILE A 18 9.44 -2.00 7.38
CA ILE A 18 10.24 -0.84 6.98
C ILE A 18 10.02 -0.56 5.50
N SER A 19 9.60 0.67 5.18
CA SER A 19 9.53 1.19 3.82
C SER A 19 10.88 1.77 3.37
N GLU A 20 11.17 1.70 2.07
CA GLU A 20 12.36 2.32 1.47
C GLU A 20 12.46 3.82 1.77
N GLU A 21 11.32 4.51 1.86
CA GLU A 21 11.27 5.93 2.20
C GLU A 21 11.81 6.20 3.60
N GLN A 22 11.46 5.34 4.56
CA GLN A 22 11.94 5.45 5.93
C GLN A 22 13.44 5.16 6.01
N LEU A 23 13.90 4.14 5.28
CA LEU A 23 15.33 3.81 5.17
C LEU A 23 16.12 4.98 4.59
N SER A 24 15.64 5.59 3.50
CA SER A 24 16.30 6.74 2.87
C SER A 24 16.29 7.98 3.77
N LYS A 25 15.18 8.24 4.47
CA LYS A 25 15.06 9.36 5.41
C LYS A 25 16.07 9.25 6.56
N ALA A 26 16.19 8.06 7.14
CA ALA A 26 17.15 7.83 8.23
C ALA A 26 18.60 7.90 7.75
N TYR A 27 18.90 7.36 6.57
CA TYR A 27 20.22 7.50 5.96
C TYR A 27 20.61 8.98 5.81
N ARG A 28 19.71 9.82 5.28
CA ARG A 28 19.97 11.25 5.11
C ARG A 28 20.16 11.98 6.44
N ALA A 29 19.38 11.62 7.46
CA ALA A 29 19.55 12.18 8.80
C ALA A 29 20.92 11.80 9.38
N LYS A 30 21.28 10.52 9.32
CA LYS A 30 22.54 10.01 9.83
C LYS A 30 23.75 10.57 9.07
N ALA A 31 23.69 10.61 7.75
CA ALA A 31 24.75 11.16 6.90
C ALA A 31 25.02 12.65 7.19
N LYS A 32 23.99 13.42 7.58
CA LYS A 32 24.18 14.81 8.03
C LYS A 32 24.83 14.91 9.41
N GLU A 33 24.61 13.94 10.29
CA GLU A 33 25.24 13.93 11.62
C GLU A 33 26.70 13.48 11.58
N VAL A 34 27.02 12.46 10.77
CA VAL A 34 28.36 11.86 10.68
C VAL A 34 29.16 12.34 9.46
N HIS A 35 28.76 13.44 8.83
CA HIS A 35 29.48 13.95 7.66
C HIS A 35 30.96 14.22 8.01
N PRO A 36 31.93 13.85 7.15
CA PRO A 36 33.35 14.05 7.42
C PRO A 36 33.71 15.52 7.65
N ASP A 37 32.98 16.47 7.04
CA ASP A 37 33.16 17.90 7.32
C ASP A 37 32.79 18.31 8.76
N ILE A 38 31.99 17.51 9.47
CA ILE A 38 31.52 17.78 10.84
C ILE A 38 32.30 16.96 11.86
N THR A 39 32.48 15.66 11.62
CA THR A 39 33.12 14.74 12.58
C THR A 39 34.58 14.42 12.24
N GLY A 40 35.05 14.75 11.03
CA GLY A 40 36.40 14.43 10.56
C GLY A 40 36.66 12.94 10.29
N LYS A 41 35.65 12.08 10.38
CA LYS A 41 35.80 10.62 10.33
C LYS A 41 35.07 9.99 9.14
N ASP A 42 35.80 9.83 8.05
CA ASP A 42 35.31 9.17 6.83
C ASP A 42 34.85 7.71 7.06
N GLU A 43 35.45 7.03 8.05
CA GLU A 43 35.10 5.64 8.40
C GLU A 43 33.66 5.47 8.89
N GLU A 44 33.11 6.47 9.60
CA GLU A 44 31.73 6.41 10.10
C GLU A 44 30.73 6.53 8.96
N MET A 45 31.03 7.39 7.98
CA MET A 45 30.20 7.56 6.79
C MET A 45 30.20 6.31 5.90
N LYS A 46 31.36 5.64 5.76
CA LYS A 46 31.45 4.34 5.07
C LYS A 46 30.56 3.28 5.71
N LYS A 47 30.57 3.17 7.04
CA LYS A 47 29.67 2.25 7.77
C LYS A 47 28.19 2.56 7.53
N VAL A 48 27.82 3.84 7.47
CA VAL A 48 26.45 4.29 7.18
C VAL A 48 26.02 3.91 5.75
N ASN A 49 26.92 4.07 4.77
CA ASN A 49 26.68 3.64 3.39
C ASN A 49 26.51 2.12 3.29
N GLU A 50 27.42 1.34 3.88
CA GLU A 50 27.34 -0.13 3.90
C GLU A 50 26.04 -0.62 4.56
N ALA A 51 25.65 0.00 5.69
CA ALA A 51 24.39 -0.32 6.38
C ALA A 51 23.18 -0.13 5.47
N HIS A 52 23.15 1.01 4.76
CA HIS A 52 22.06 1.36 3.87
C HIS A 52 21.96 0.43 2.66
N GLU A 53 23.07 0.13 1.99
CA GLU A 53 23.09 -0.79 0.86
C GLU A 53 22.69 -2.22 1.27
N TRP A 54 23.22 -2.70 2.39
CA TRP A 54 22.88 -4.02 2.89
C TRP A 54 21.39 -4.13 3.22
N LEU A 55 20.81 -3.12 3.88
CA LEU A 55 19.39 -3.08 4.20
C LEU A 55 18.54 -2.96 2.95
N LYS A 56 18.92 -2.15 1.97
CA LYS A 56 18.20 -2.02 0.70
C LYS A 56 18.12 -3.37 -0.04
N ASN A 57 19.23 -4.10 -0.11
CA ASN A 57 19.29 -5.41 -0.77
C ASN A 57 18.60 -6.54 0.02
N ASN A 58 18.48 -6.41 1.34
CA ASN A 58 17.89 -7.43 2.22
C ASN A 58 16.55 -7.02 2.84
N LEU A 59 15.96 -5.89 2.41
CA LEU A 59 14.79 -5.29 3.04
C LEU A 59 13.61 -6.26 3.11
N ALA A 60 13.35 -6.95 1.99
CA ALA A 60 12.28 -7.94 1.88
C ALA A 60 12.51 -9.14 2.85
N LYS A 61 13.75 -9.62 2.97
CA LYS A 61 14.09 -10.72 3.90
C LYS A 61 13.95 -10.29 5.35
N VAL A 62 14.41 -9.08 5.66
CA VAL A 62 14.37 -8.48 7.01
C VAL A 62 12.93 -8.24 7.45
N ASN A 63 12.08 -7.69 6.57
CA ASN A 63 10.66 -7.51 6.85
C ASN A 63 9.99 -8.86 7.06
N LYS A 64 10.17 -9.84 6.17
CA LYS A 64 9.57 -11.17 6.29
C LYS A 64 9.97 -11.92 7.56
N ALA A 65 11.22 -11.75 8.02
CA ALA A 65 11.72 -12.39 9.23
C ALA A 65 11.18 -11.75 10.53
N ASN A 66 10.73 -10.49 10.49
CA ASN A 66 10.32 -9.73 11.67
C ASN A 66 8.84 -9.32 11.68
N THR A 67 8.11 -9.50 10.58
CA THR A 67 6.64 -9.40 10.59
C THR A 67 6.07 -10.62 11.32
N PRO A 68 5.28 -10.44 12.40
CA PRO A 68 4.53 -11.55 12.98
C PRO A 68 3.64 -12.14 11.89
N ASN A 69 3.70 -13.47 11.73
CA ASN A 69 2.96 -14.24 10.73
C ASN A 69 1.53 -13.70 10.54
N GLU A 70 1.28 -12.92 9.49
CA GLU A 70 -0.04 -12.89 8.89
C GLU A 70 -0.26 -14.28 8.30
N ALA A 71 -1.28 -14.96 8.83
CA ALA A 71 -1.64 -16.30 8.46
C ALA A 71 -1.77 -16.42 6.93
N ASN A 72 -0.77 -17.05 6.30
CA ASN A 72 -0.91 -17.57 4.96
C ASN A 72 -1.90 -18.74 5.01
N THR A 73 -3.20 -18.48 4.90
CA THR A 73 -4.18 -19.49 4.52
C THR A 73 -3.96 -19.81 3.06
N LYS A 74 -3.08 -20.78 2.79
CA LYS A 74 -2.93 -21.38 1.46
C LYS A 74 -4.26 -22.03 1.08
N ASN A 75 -4.81 -21.69 -0.07
CA ASN A 75 -5.89 -22.48 -0.67
C ASN A 75 -5.30 -23.65 -1.47
N GLU A 76 -6.12 -24.67 -1.72
CA GLU A 76 -5.73 -25.96 -2.31
C GLU A 76 -5.19 -25.86 -3.75
N SER A 77 -5.21 -24.67 -4.37
CA SER A 77 -4.69 -24.41 -5.71
C SER A 77 -3.31 -23.70 -5.73
N GLY A 78 -2.68 -23.47 -4.58
CA GLY A 78 -1.29 -23.00 -4.51
C GLY A 78 -1.05 -21.54 -4.94
N ASN A 79 -2.12 -20.75 -5.11
CA ASN A 79 -2.00 -19.35 -5.51
C ASN A 79 -2.02 -18.43 -4.28
N ASN A 80 -1.03 -17.53 -4.18
CA ASN A 80 -1.01 -16.49 -3.16
C ASN A 80 -2.03 -15.40 -3.56
N LEU A 81 -3.18 -15.35 -2.90
CA LEU A 81 -4.14 -14.26 -3.06
C LEU A 81 -3.97 -13.28 -1.90
N ASN A 82 -3.67 -12.01 -2.19
CA ASN A 82 -3.72 -10.98 -1.16
C ASN A 82 -5.18 -10.75 -0.77
N ILE A 83 -5.46 -10.77 0.54
CA ILE A 83 -6.78 -10.44 1.11
C ILE A 83 -7.25 -9.04 0.69
N LEU A 84 -6.31 -8.10 0.50
CA LEU A 84 -6.58 -6.75 -0.02
C LEU A 84 -7.08 -6.76 -1.47
N ASP A 85 -6.55 -7.64 -2.33
CA ASP A 85 -6.98 -7.76 -3.73
C ASP A 85 -8.38 -8.36 -3.83
N ILE A 86 -8.69 -9.36 -2.98
CA ILE A 86 -10.04 -9.96 -2.89
C ILE A 86 -11.06 -8.92 -2.41
N ALA A 87 -10.72 -8.14 -1.38
CA ALA A 87 -11.62 -7.12 -0.84
C ALA A 87 -11.83 -5.95 -1.82
N ALA A 88 -10.80 -5.58 -2.58
CA ALA A 88 -10.90 -4.59 -3.65
C ALA A 88 -11.80 -5.09 -4.78
N ASP A 89 -11.64 -6.34 -5.22
CA ASP A 89 -12.48 -6.95 -6.25
C ASP A 89 -13.95 -7.07 -5.83
N ASP A 90 -14.22 -7.43 -4.56
CA ASP A 90 -15.59 -7.53 -4.04
C ASP A 90 -16.22 -6.13 -3.87
N PHE A 91 -15.43 -5.12 -3.51
CA PHE A 91 -15.88 -3.73 -3.44
C PHE A 91 -16.21 -3.17 -4.83
N VAL A 92 -15.33 -3.36 -5.82
CA VAL A 92 -15.53 -2.91 -7.21
C VAL A 92 -16.76 -3.57 -7.81
N LYS A 93 -16.94 -4.90 -7.65
CA LYS A 93 -18.13 -5.60 -8.13
C LYS A 93 -19.43 -5.09 -7.50
N ARG A 94 -19.42 -4.83 -6.19
CA ARG A 94 -20.59 -4.25 -5.49
C ARG A 94 -20.91 -2.86 -5.99
N TYR A 95 -19.89 -2.03 -6.21
CA TYR A 95 -20.04 -0.67 -6.73
C TYR A 95 -20.59 -0.67 -8.16
N GLU A 96 -20.06 -1.52 -9.03
CA GLU A 96 -20.54 -1.68 -10.41
C GLU A 96 -21.99 -2.19 -10.47
N MET A 97 -22.35 -3.17 -9.64
CA MET A 97 -23.75 -3.63 -9.53
C MET A 97 -24.69 -2.53 -9.02
N ALA A 98 -24.27 -1.75 -8.02
CA ALA A 98 -25.06 -0.65 -7.50
C ALA A 98 -25.25 0.44 -8.56
N PHE A 99 -24.18 0.86 -9.22
CA PHE A 99 -24.21 1.84 -10.30
C PHE A 99 -25.10 1.38 -11.47
N THR A 100 -24.99 0.12 -11.88
CA THR A 100 -25.81 -0.43 -12.97
C THR A 100 -27.29 -0.52 -12.56
N ARG A 101 -27.60 -0.89 -11.31
CA ARG A 101 -28.97 -0.88 -10.77
C ARG A 101 -29.54 0.54 -10.72
N GLU A 102 -28.73 1.52 -10.34
CA GLU A 102 -29.13 2.91 -10.22
C GLU A 102 -29.41 3.53 -11.60
N MET A 103 -28.54 3.29 -12.58
CA MET A 103 -28.77 3.68 -13.98
C MET A 103 -30.02 3.02 -14.55
N LYS A 104 -30.22 1.71 -14.33
CA LYS A 104 -31.45 1.01 -14.77
C LYS A 104 -32.70 1.58 -14.10
N ARG A 105 -32.66 1.90 -12.80
CA ARG A 105 -33.78 2.53 -12.10
C ARG A 105 -34.09 3.90 -12.67
N LYS A 106 -33.08 4.75 -12.89
CA LYS A 106 -33.28 6.09 -13.45
C LYS A 106 -33.90 6.05 -14.84
N THR A 107 -33.39 5.19 -15.73
CA THR A 107 -33.97 4.98 -17.07
C THR A 107 -35.42 4.50 -17.00
N ILE A 108 -35.74 3.59 -16.08
CA ILE A 108 -37.12 3.11 -15.87
C ILE A 108 -38.03 4.22 -15.33
N TYR A 109 -37.57 5.03 -14.37
CA TYR A 109 -38.32 6.18 -13.86
C TYR A 109 -38.59 7.22 -14.94
N ASP A 110 -37.59 7.56 -15.75
CA ASP A 110 -37.74 8.50 -16.87
C ASP A 110 -38.72 7.97 -17.92
N PHE A 111 -38.67 6.65 -18.21
CA PHE A 111 -39.62 6.00 -19.11
C PHE A 111 -41.05 6.02 -18.58
N LEU A 112 -41.27 5.63 -17.32
CA LEU A 112 -42.60 5.60 -16.69
C LEU A 112 -43.21 7.01 -16.60
N ASN A 113 -42.42 8.01 -16.19
CA ASN A 113 -42.85 9.41 -16.14
C ASN A 113 -43.22 9.95 -17.54
N THR A 114 -42.50 9.51 -18.58
CA THR A 114 -42.82 9.87 -19.97
C THR A 114 -44.15 9.23 -20.42
N VAL A 115 -44.39 7.96 -20.09
CA VAL A 115 -45.65 7.27 -20.41
C VAL A 115 -46.85 7.89 -19.68
N ASP A 116 -46.70 8.25 -18.41
CA ASP A 116 -47.77 8.90 -17.63
C ASP A 116 -48.11 10.29 -18.15
N LYS A 117 -47.10 11.07 -18.58
CA LYS A 117 -47.33 12.34 -19.29
C LYS A 117 -48.12 12.12 -20.58
N ILE A 118 -47.77 11.11 -21.38
CA ILE A 118 -48.48 10.80 -22.63
C ILE A 118 -49.95 10.39 -22.37
N LYS A 119 -50.22 9.63 -21.29
CA LYS A 119 -51.59 9.26 -20.90
C LYS A 119 -52.42 10.47 -20.45
N LEU A 120 -51.81 11.42 -19.73
CA LEU A 120 -52.45 12.68 -19.33
C LEU A 120 -52.85 13.53 -20.53
N PHE A 121 -52.04 13.58 -21.59
CA PHE A 121 -52.38 14.29 -22.84
C PHE A 121 -53.49 13.62 -23.66
N ARG A 122 -53.72 12.31 -23.49
CA ARG A 122 -54.74 11.55 -24.25
C ARG A 122 -56.16 11.68 -23.67
N ASN A 123 -56.29 12.10 -22.41
CA ASN A 123 -57.56 12.33 -21.72
C ASN A 123 -58.01 13.81 -21.73
N VAL A 124 -57.31 14.69 -22.46
CA VAL A 124 -57.74 16.06 -22.72
C VAL A 124 -58.39 16.10 -24.11
N LYS A 125 -59.59 15.52 -24.22
CA LYS A 125 -60.61 15.84 -25.22
C LYS A 125 -61.93 15.19 -24.86
#